data_AF-A0A1Q4NXS6-F1
#
_entry.id   AF-A0A1Q4NXS6-F1
#
_cell.length_a   1.000
_cell.length_b   1.000
_cell.length_c   1.000
_cell.angle_alpha   90.00
_cell.angle_beta   90.00
_cell.angle_gamma   90.00
#
_symmetry.space_group_name_H-M   'P 1'
#
loop_
_entity.id
_entity.type
_entity.pdbx_description
1 polymer ?
#
loop_
_entity_poly.entity_id
_entity_poly.type
_entity_poly.pdbx_seq_one_letter_code
_entity_poly.pdbx_strand_id
1 'polypeptide(L)'
;MDIFVTDDFDKFMKKNRIVDQKVCTAAHELAHGKHDGDLGGGVYKKRISLNRGKRGGARSIVAFKRGHHQYFVDGWLKNTVKQSGAKEINDDELATYRELARDFLAMPPEIIKRAIDSGYLREVKCDD
;
A
#
# COMPACT_ATOMS: atom_id res chain seq x y z
N MET A 1 9.89 6.70 -10.73
CA MET A 1 9.40 6.28 -9.38
C MET A 1 8.23 5.42 -9.68
N ASP A 2 8.40 4.11 -9.50
CA ASP A 2 7.40 3.15 -9.94
C ASP A 2 6.55 2.73 -8.74
N ILE A 3 5.35 2.25 -9.03
CA ILE A 3 4.37 1.87 -8.02
C ILE A 3 4.13 0.37 -8.18
N PHE A 4 4.35 -0.36 -7.10
CA PHE A 4 4.16 -1.80 -7.05
C PHE A 4 3.09 -2.16 -6.03
N VAL A 5 2.39 -3.26 -6.32
CA VAL A 5 1.48 -3.92 -5.38
C VAL A 5 1.97 -5.35 -5.17
N THR A 6 1.87 -5.86 -3.94
CA THR A 6 2.08 -7.28 -3.66
C THR A 6 0.94 -8.11 -4.25
N ASP A 7 1.16 -9.41 -4.44
CA ASP A 7 0.12 -10.34 -4.90
C ASP A 7 -1.10 -10.35 -3.97
N ASP A 8 -0.89 -10.28 -2.66
CA ASP A 8 -1.96 -10.17 -1.67
C ASP A 8 -2.71 -8.83 -1.77
N PHE A 9 -2.01 -7.72 -1.96
CA PHE A 9 -2.67 -6.44 -2.19
C PHE A 9 -3.43 -6.43 -3.52
N ASP A 10 -2.90 -7.06 -4.57
CA ASP A 10 -3.57 -7.17 -5.86
C ASP A 10 -4.84 -8.03 -5.77
N LYS A 11 -4.82 -9.13 -5.00
CA LYS A 11 -6.02 -9.90 -4.67
C LYS A 11 -7.03 -9.04 -3.91
N PHE A 12 -6.58 -8.22 -2.96
CA PHE A 12 -7.43 -7.26 -2.25
C PHE A 12 -8.05 -6.23 -3.21
N MET A 13 -7.27 -5.67 -4.14
CA MET A 13 -7.75 -4.74 -5.15
C MET A 13 -8.86 -5.37 -6.00
N LYS A 14 -8.60 -6.57 -6.54
CA LYS A 14 -9.56 -7.32 -7.37
C LYS A 14 -10.86 -7.60 -6.62
N LYS A 15 -10.77 -8.10 -5.39
CA LYS A 15 -11.94 -8.40 -4.53
C LYS A 15 -12.80 -7.16 -4.28
N ASN A 16 -12.16 -5.99 -4.17
CA ASN A 16 -12.83 -4.74 -3.81
C ASN A 16 -13.07 -3.79 -4.98
N ARG A 17 -12.78 -4.23 -6.22
CA ARG A 17 -12.92 -3.44 -7.46
C ARG A 17 -12.14 -2.12 -7.40
N ILE A 18 -10.93 -2.17 -6.83
CA ILE A 18 -9.98 -1.06 -6.83
C ILE A 18 -9.19 -1.15 -8.12
N VAL A 19 -9.28 -0.12 -8.95
CA VAL A 19 -8.53 -0.02 -10.21
C VAL A 19 -7.20 0.69 -9.98
N ASP A 20 -6.22 0.43 -10.86
CA ASP A 20 -4.86 0.96 -10.77
C ASP A 20 -4.83 2.50 -10.62
N GLN A 21 -5.72 3.23 -11.32
CA GLN A 21 -5.80 4.70 -11.25
C GLN A 21 -6.08 5.22 -9.82
N LYS A 22 -6.79 4.44 -9.00
CA LYS A 22 -7.03 4.80 -7.59
C LYS A 22 -5.77 4.63 -6.74
N VAL A 23 -4.95 3.62 -7.03
CA VAL A 23 -3.65 3.39 -6.39
C VAL A 23 -2.65 4.45 -6.86
N CYS A 24 -2.62 4.77 -8.15
CA CYS A 24 -1.82 5.86 -8.72
C CYS A 24 -2.10 7.19 -8.02
N THR A 25 -3.38 7.58 -7.94
CA THR A 25 -3.77 8.81 -7.21
C THR A 25 -3.25 8.80 -5.77
N ALA A 26 -3.45 7.69 -5.05
CA ALA A 26 -3.01 7.56 -3.67
C ALA A 26 -1.47 7.63 -3.53
N ALA A 27 -0.74 7.02 -4.46
CA ALA A 27 0.71 7.01 -4.51
C ALA A 27 1.28 8.42 -4.81
N HIS A 28 0.67 9.14 -5.75
CA HIS A 28 1.06 10.52 -6.03
C HIS A 28 0.76 11.45 -4.85
N GLU A 29 -0.40 11.32 -4.21
CA GLU A 29 -0.69 12.05 -2.99
C GLU A 29 0.37 11.79 -1.90
N LEU A 30 0.72 10.52 -1.69
CA LEU A 30 1.75 10.13 -0.72
C LEU A 30 3.11 10.75 -1.05
N ALA A 31 3.53 10.73 -2.32
CA ALA A 31 4.79 11.34 -2.78
C ALA A 31 4.84 12.86 -2.55
N HIS A 32 3.68 13.53 -2.57
CA HIS A 32 3.54 14.96 -2.27
C HIS A 32 3.32 15.26 -0.78
N GLY A 33 3.54 14.28 0.09
CA GLY A 33 3.41 14.44 1.56
C GLY A 33 1.97 14.34 2.07
N LYS A 34 0.98 14.02 1.23
CA LYS A 34 -0.39 13.79 1.66
C LYS A 34 -0.56 12.33 2.09
N HIS A 35 -0.25 12.04 3.35
CA HIS A 35 -0.45 10.74 3.97
C HIS A 35 -1.53 10.78 5.07
N ASP A 36 -2.11 9.62 5.39
CA ASP A 36 -3.13 9.47 6.43
C ASP A 36 -2.53 9.01 7.78
N GLY A 37 -1.22 8.81 7.81
CA GLY A 37 -0.43 8.52 9.00
C GLY A 37 0.96 8.05 8.60
N ASP A 38 2.00 8.69 9.14
CA ASP A 38 3.36 8.15 9.14
C ASP A 38 3.46 7.19 10.32
N LEU A 39 3.73 5.91 10.04
CA LEU A 39 3.86 4.88 11.06
C LEU A 39 5.34 4.59 11.39
N GLY A 40 6.27 5.37 10.86
CA GLY A 40 7.71 5.25 11.06
C GLY A 40 8.35 4.11 10.26
N GLY A 41 9.68 4.17 10.10
CA GLY A 41 10.45 3.10 9.43
C GLY A 41 10.20 2.98 7.92
N GLY A 42 9.70 4.03 7.27
CA GLY A 42 9.31 3.99 5.85
C GLY A 42 7.92 3.39 5.62
N VAL A 43 7.11 3.23 6.67
CA VAL A 43 5.75 2.71 6.60
C VAL A 43 4.74 3.85 6.68
N TYR A 44 3.88 3.96 5.68
CA TYR A 44 2.80 4.93 5.65
C TYR A 44 1.44 4.24 5.59
N LYS A 45 0.48 4.80 6.32
CA LYS A 45 -0.94 4.51 6.11
C LYS A 45 -1.50 5.44 5.05
N LYS A 46 -2.20 4.89 4.07
CA LYS A 46 -2.84 5.65 3.00
C LYS A 46 -4.28 5.20 2.75
N ARG A 47 -5.18 6.17 2.58
CA ARG A 47 -6.57 5.93 2.18
C ARG A 47 -6.68 5.89 0.66
N ILE A 48 -7.47 4.93 0.18
CA ILE A 48 -7.80 4.79 -1.23
C ILE A 48 -9.31 5.01 -1.37
N SER A 49 -9.66 6.05 -2.12
CA SER A 49 -11.04 6.48 -2.32
C SER A 49 -11.80 5.51 -3.23
N LEU A 50 -12.81 4.84 -2.69
CA LEU A 50 -13.70 3.95 -3.43
C LEU A 50 -15.00 4.66 -3.82
N ASN A 51 -15.56 4.34 -4.98
CA ASN A 51 -16.81 4.92 -5.49
C ASN A 51 -18.07 4.39 -4.76
N ARG A 52 -17.97 3.98 -3.49
CA ARG A 52 -19.02 3.30 -2.71
C ARG A 52 -19.65 4.17 -1.59
N GLY A 53 -19.62 5.49 -1.73
CA GLY A 53 -20.20 6.42 -0.74
C GLY A 53 -19.45 6.45 0.61
N LYS A 54 -19.98 7.20 1.60
CA LYS A 54 -19.30 7.58 2.86
C LYS A 54 -18.86 6.43 3.78
N ARG A 55 -19.26 5.17 3.52
CA ARG A 55 -19.03 4.02 4.43
C ARG A 55 -17.95 3.03 3.96
N GLY A 56 -17.42 3.15 2.74
CA GLY A 56 -16.63 2.08 2.11
C GLY A 56 -15.22 2.43 1.66
N GLY A 57 -14.50 3.35 2.32
CA GLY A 57 -13.11 3.65 1.96
C GLY A 57 -12.17 2.47 2.24
N ALA A 58 -11.20 2.24 1.36
CA ALA A 58 -10.11 1.30 1.61
C ALA A 58 -8.94 2.03 2.29
N ARG A 59 -8.16 1.28 3.06
CA ARG A 59 -6.90 1.71 3.64
C ARG A 59 -5.81 0.74 3.23
N SER A 60 -4.60 1.23 3.16
CA SER A 60 -3.44 0.46 2.79
C SER A 60 -2.23 0.84 3.64
N ILE A 61 -1.37 -0.16 3.85
CA ILE A 61 0.01 0.04 4.23
C ILE A 61 0.86 0.17 2.96
N VAL A 62 1.64 1.24 2.93
CA VAL A 62 2.56 1.55 1.84
C VAL A 62 3.98 1.67 2.41
N ALA A 63 4.90 0.87 1.88
CA ALA A 63 6.32 1.09 2.09
C ALA A 63 6.82 2.16 1.11
N PHE A 64 7.36 3.25 1.64
CA PHE A 64 7.81 4.38 0.84
C PHE A 64 8.89 5.19 1.56
N LYS A 65 9.87 5.66 0.78
CA LYS A 65 10.80 6.71 1.15
C LYS A 65 11.03 7.61 -0.05
N ARG A 66 11.15 8.92 0.18
CA ARG A 66 11.37 9.90 -0.91
C ARG A 66 12.58 9.50 -1.75
N GLY A 67 12.41 9.42 -3.06
CA GLY A 67 13.45 9.00 -4.02
C GLY A 67 13.47 7.49 -4.31
N HIS A 68 12.63 6.69 -3.67
CA HIS A 68 12.48 5.25 -3.91
C HIS A 68 11.13 4.92 -4.55
N HIS A 69 10.96 3.67 -5.00
CA HIS A 69 9.67 3.12 -5.42
C HIS A 69 8.66 3.08 -4.26
N GLN A 70 7.38 2.94 -4.60
CA GLN A 70 6.30 2.75 -3.64
C GLN A 70 5.77 1.32 -3.71
N TYR A 71 5.57 0.69 -2.56
CA TYR A 71 5.05 -0.67 -2.47
C TYR A 71 3.80 -0.70 -1.60
N PHE A 72 2.65 -0.99 -2.20
CA PHE A 72 1.41 -1.24 -1.47
C PHE A 72 1.41 -2.70 -1.05
N VAL A 73 1.55 -2.94 0.26
CA VAL A 73 1.84 -4.28 0.80
C VAL A 73 0.61 -4.96 1.39
N ASP A 74 -0.31 -4.17 1.95
CA ASP A 74 -1.51 -4.69 2.60
C ASP A 74 -2.66 -3.67 2.51
N GLY A 75 -3.90 -4.14 2.60
CA GLY A 75 -5.09 -3.31 2.53
C GLY A 75 -6.34 -3.94 3.15
N TRP A 76 -7.17 -3.07 3.72
CA TRP A 76 -8.44 -3.45 4.34
C TRP A 76 -9.52 -2.39 4.11
N LEU A 77 -10.78 -2.79 4.25
CA LEU A 77 -11.90 -1.85 4.18
C LEU A 77 -12.15 -1.22 5.54
N LYS A 78 -12.65 0.03 5.56
CA LYS A 78 -12.95 0.72 6.82
C LYS A 78 -13.90 -0.06 7.74
N ASN A 79 -14.86 -0.78 7.16
CA ASN A 79 -15.88 -1.52 7.91
C ASN A 79 -15.40 -2.86 8.48
N THR A 80 -14.17 -3.30 8.17
CA THR A 80 -13.60 -4.54 8.74
C THR A 80 -12.77 -4.27 10.01
N VAL A 81 -12.49 -3.00 10.32
CA VAL A 81 -11.81 -2.60 11.55
C VAL A 81 -12.82 -2.62 12.70
N LYS A 82 -12.46 -3.25 13.83
CA LYS A 82 -13.30 -3.28 15.04
C LYS A 82 -13.67 -1.85 15.46
N GLN A 83 -14.95 -1.63 15.74
CA GLN A 83 -15.48 -0.32 16.15
C GLN A 83 -15.24 0.00 17.63
N SER A 84 -14.88 -1.01 18.43
CA SER A 84 -14.42 -0.82 19.82
C SER A 84 -12.97 -0.37 19.79
N GLY A 85 -12.55 0.50 20.73
CA GLY A 85 -11.26 1.24 20.78
C GLY A 85 -9.95 0.44 20.78
N ALA A 86 -9.91 -0.75 20.20
CA ALA A 86 -8.70 -1.45 19.79
C ALA A 86 -7.96 -0.67 18.69
N LYS A 87 -6.63 -0.82 18.67
CA LYS A 87 -5.79 -0.25 17.61
C LYS A 87 -6.18 -0.86 16.26
N GLU A 88 -6.20 -0.03 15.21
CA GLU A 88 -6.44 -0.49 13.84
C GLU A 88 -5.31 -1.39 13.33
N ILE A 89 -4.08 -1.13 13.77
CA ILE A 89 -2.87 -1.93 13.55
C ILE A 89 -2.22 -2.08 14.92
N ASN A 90 -1.98 -3.31 15.35
CA ASN A 90 -1.32 -3.57 16.63
C ASN A 90 0.21 -3.39 16.50
N ASP A 91 0.91 -3.42 17.64
CA ASP A 91 2.34 -3.09 17.66
C ASP A 91 3.20 -4.18 16.97
N ASP A 92 2.78 -5.45 17.01
CA ASP A 92 3.47 -6.57 16.37
C ASP A 92 3.28 -6.55 14.84
N GLU A 93 2.06 -6.23 14.37
CA GLU A 93 1.77 -5.98 12.96
C GLU A 93 2.61 -4.81 12.44
N LEU A 94 2.69 -3.71 13.21
CA LEU A 94 3.49 -2.56 12.84
C LEU A 94 5.00 -2.88 12.78
N ALA A 95 5.52 -3.68 13.72
CA ALA A 95 6.89 -4.16 13.66
C ALA A 95 7.17 -4.94 12.37
N THR A 96 6.26 -5.85 12.01
CA THR A 96 6.34 -6.65 10.78
C THR A 96 6.31 -5.77 9.53
N TYR A 97 5.42 -4.78 9.47
CA TYR A 97 5.38 -3.86 8.33
C TYR A 97 6.66 -3.02 8.18
N ARG A 98 7.32 -2.67 9.29
CA ARG A 98 8.60 -1.92 9.25
C ARG A 98 9.75 -2.78 8.74
N GLU A 99 9.76 -4.06 9.07
CA GLU A 99 10.73 -5.02 8.53
C GLU A 99 10.50 -5.22 7.03
N LEU A 100 9.26 -5.49 6.63
CA LEU A 100 8.89 -5.58 5.21
C LEU A 100 9.27 -4.31 4.45
N ALA A 101 8.96 -3.12 4.99
CA ALA A 101 9.29 -1.87 4.33
C ALA A 101 10.80 -1.70 4.15
N ARG A 102 11.62 -2.12 5.12
CA ARG A 102 13.09 -2.11 4.97
C ARG A 102 13.51 -2.99 3.79
N ASP A 103 12.99 -4.21 3.71
CA ASP A 103 13.34 -5.15 2.66
C ASP A 103 12.88 -4.65 1.28
N PHE A 104 11.64 -4.19 1.17
CA PHE A 104 11.09 -3.60 -0.06
C PHE A 104 11.90 -2.41 -0.55
N LEU A 105 12.25 -1.47 0.34
CA LEU A 105 12.98 -0.27 -0.02
C LEU A 105 14.47 -0.52 -0.34
N ALA A 106 15.00 -1.65 0.08
CA ALA A 106 16.37 -2.10 -0.20
C ALA A 106 16.48 -3.03 -1.41
N MET A 107 15.36 -3.44 -2.02
CA MET A 107 15.40 -4.36 -3.16
C MET A 107 16.12 -3.72 -4.37
N PRO A 108 17.17 -4.38 -4.90
CA PRO A 108 17.81 -3.92 -6.12
C PRO A 108 16.97 -4.30 -7.35
N PRO A 109 17.16 -3.63 -8.50
CA PRO A 109 16.32 -3.80 -9.69
C PRO A 109 16.16 -5.24 -10.18
N GLU A 110 17.20 -6.06 -10.07
CA GLU A 110 17.17 -7.47 -10.45
C GLU A 110 16.25 -8.31 -9.56
N ILE A 111 16.14 -7.97 -8.28
CA ILE A 111 15.21 -8.65 -7.35
C ILE A 111 13.79 -8.17 -7.60
N ILE A 112 13.59 -6.87 -7.85
CA ILE A 112 12.28 -6.32 -8.26
C ILE A 112 11.78 -7.06 -9.51
N LYS A 113 12.63 -7.22 -10.53
CA LYS A 113 12.28 -7.94 -11.74
C LYS A 113 11.89 -9.40 -11.46
N ARG A 114 12.67 -10.13 -10.67
CA ARG A 114 12.34 -11.52 -10.29
C ARG A 114 11.02 -11.62 -9.54
N ALA A 115 10.74 -10.65 -8.66
CA ALA A 115 9.48 -10.58 -7.94
C ALA A 115 8.28 -10.31 -8.86
N ILE A 116 8.47 -9.54 -9.93
CA ILE A 116 7.46 -9.36 -10.98
C ILE A 116 7.28 -10.64 -11.79
N ASP A 117 8.38 -11.26 -12.22
CA ASP A 117 8.35 -12.48 -13.03
C ASP A 117 7.72 -13.67 -12.27
N SER A 118 7.88 -13.73 -10.95
CA SER A 118 7.23 -14.74 -10.10
C SER A 118 5.76 -14.44 -9.77
N GLY A 119 5.28 -13.23 -10.10
CA GLY A 119 3.94 -12.76 -9.74
C GLY A 119 3.78 -12.29 -8.30
N TYR A 120 4.86 -12.24 -7.51
CA TYR A 120 4.84 -11.69 -6.15
C TYR A 120 4.61 -10.17 -6.13
N LEU A 121 5.19 -9.46 -7.10
CA LEU A 121 4.93 -8.05 -7.34
C LEU A 121 4.22 -7.86 -8.67
N ARG A 122 3.36 -6.85 -8.71
CA ARG A 122 2.82 -6.32 -9.96
C ARG A 122 3.06 -4.82 -10.01
N GLU A 123 3.57 -4.35 -11.15
CA GLU A 123 3.65 -2.92 -11.42
C GLU A 123 2.24 -2.37 -11.73
N VAL A 124 1.89 -1.26 -11.09
CA VAL A 124 0.64 -0.54 -11.31
C VAL A 124 0.78 0.33 -12.55
N LYS A 125 -0.21 0.28 -13.44
CA LYS A 125 -0.22 1.11 -14.65
C LYS A 125 -1.02 2.39 -14.40
N CYS A 126 -0.31 3.52 -14.35
CA CYS A 126 -0.91 4.83 -14.29
C CYS A 126 -1.09 5.36 -15.71
N ASP A 127 -2.31 5.81 -16.03
CA ASP A 127 -2.55 6.54 -17.27
C ASP A 127 -2.08 7.98 -17.03
N ASP A 128 -1.09 8.43 -17.80
CA ASP A 128 -0.69 9.84 -17.88
C ASP A 128 -1.67 10.63 -18.76
#